data_AF-A0A9P8XS51-F1
#
_entry.id   AF-A0A9P8XS51-F1
#
_cell.length_a   1.000
_cell.length_b   1.000
_cell.length_c   1.000
_cell.angle_alpha   90.00
_cell.angle_beta   90.00
_cell.angle_gamma   90.00
#
_symmetry.space_group_name_H-M   'P 1'
#
loop_
_entity.id
_entity.type
_entity.pdbx_description
1 polymer ?
#
loop_
_entity_poly.entity_id
_entity_poly.type
_entity_poly.pdbx_seq_one_letter_code
_entity_poly.pdbx_strand_id
1 'polypeptide(L)'
;MRSTYIRALGCALGATQVAAHATFQNLWVNGVDYITQCARLPSSNSPVTNVASNDIRCNAPNVAVSKKCPVPAGSTVTVEMHQQNGDRSCSNEAIGGAHYGPVQVYLSSVSDATKADGSSSWFKIFADTWAKNSAGGSGDDDFWGTKDLNKCCGLMNVKIPSDIAPGDYLLRAEALALHTAGSSGGAQFYMTCFQITVSGSGSAKPAGVSLPGAYKASDPGILVNIHAPMAGYTAPGPAVYSGGSVKVAGSGCAACESTCKPGSGPTGTIGGGGTTSPTSTTGGGGNGGGASSTTTGGGGSAPTGCTVAAYGQCGGQSYTGCTTCASGSCKKQNDFYSQCIP
;
A
#
# COMPACT_ATOMS: atom_id res chain seq x y z
N MET A 1 -50.70 -53.95 11.51
CA MET A 1 -49.85 -53.03 12.31
C MET A 1 -48.82 -52.41 11.37
N ARG A 2 -48.89 -51.10 11.15
CA ARG A 2 -48.01 -50.35 10.23
C ARG A 2 -46.69 -50.06 10.95
N SER A 3 -45.57 -50.53 10.42
CA SER A 3 -44.24 -50.23 10.97
C SER A 3 -43.65 -49.05 10.19
N THR A 4 -43.46 -47.93 10.90
CA THR A 4 -43.00 -46.65 10.35
C THR A 4 -41.48 -46.64 10.34
N TYR A 5 -40.87 -46.51 9.15
CA TYR A 5 -39.42 -46.33 9.02
C TYR A 5 -39.04 -44.89 9.38
N ILE A 6 -38.32 -44.70 10.48
CA ILE A 6 -37.69 -43.43 10.85
C ILE A 6 -36.41 -43.29 10.02
N ARG A 7 -36.41 -42.38 9.04
CA ARG A 7 -35.18 -41.93 8.36
C ARG A 7 -34.52 -40.86 9.23
N ALA A 8 -33.42 -41.20 9.88
CA ALA A 8 -32.55 -40.22 10.52
C ALA A 8 -31.87 -39.37 9.44
N LEU A 9 -32.23 -38.09 9.37
CA LEU A 9 -31.55 -37.10 8.53
C LEU A 9 -30.30 -36.62 9.28
N GLY A 10 -29.13 -37.14 8.92
CA GLY A 10 -27.85 -36.68 9.46
C GLY A 10 -27.55 -35.26 8.96
N CYS A 11 -27.62 -34.28 9.85
CA CYS A 11 -27.19 -32.92 9.57
C CYS A 11 -25.66 -32.88 9.57
N ALA A 12 -25.04 -32.89 8.40
CA ALA A 12 -23.60 -32.67 8.26
C ALA A 12 -23.29 -31.21 8.60
N LEU A 13 -22.75 -30.96 9.79
CA LEU A 13 -22.10 -29.70 10.14
C LEU A 13 -20.83 -29.58 9.28
N GLY A 14 -20.92 -28.86 8.17
CA GLY A 14 -19.74 -28.44 7.44
C GLY A 14 -18.95 -27.46 8.30
N ALA A 15 -17.77 -27.87 8.79
CA ALA A 15 -16.83 -26.94 9.39
C ALA A 15 -16.37 -25.97 8.29
N THR A 16 -16.89 -24.74 8.30
CA THR A 16 -16.30 -23.65 7.55
C THR A 16 -14.92 -23.40 8.15
N GLN A 17 -13.87 -23.81 7.44
CA GLN A 17 -12.50 -23.44 7.78
C GLN A 17 -12.40 -21.92 7.61
N VAL A 18 -12.54 -21.16 8.69
CA VAL A 18 -12.30 -19.72 8.67
C VAL A 18 -10.79 -19.55 8.58
N ALA A 19 -10.28 -19.34 7.36
CA ALA A 19 -8.88 -19.00 7.17
C ALA A 19 -8.67 -17.58 7.72
N ALA A 20 -8.13 -17.45 8.93
CA ALA A 20 -7.99 -16.13 9.57
C ALA A 20 -6.67 -15.42 9.18
N HIS A 21 -5.69 -16.20 8.72
CA HIS A 21 -4.34 -15.79 8.34
C HIS A 21 -4.30 -15.13 6.96
N ALA A 22 -3.44 -14.11 6.78
CA ALA A 22 -3.39 -13.32 5.55
C ALA A 22 -1.99 -12.80 5.21
N THR A 23 -1.81 -12.39 3.96
CA THR A 23 -0.54 -11.85 3.44
C THR A 23 -0.81 -10.55 2.70
N PHE A 24 0.03 -9.51 2.89
CA PHE A 24 0.11 -8.40 1.92
C PHE A 24 0.83 -8.89 0.67
N GLN A 25 0.13 -8.95 -0.46
CA GLN A 25 0.59 -9.65 -1.64
C GLN A 25 0.93 -8.72 -2.81
N ASN A 26 0.12 -7.69 -3.01
CA ASN A 26 0.18 -6.88 -4.22
C ASN A 26 0.42 -5.41 -3.87
N LEU A 27 1.06 -4.70 -4.81
CA LEU A 27 1.26 -3.26 -4.74
C LEU A 27 0.62 -2.59 -5.95
N TRP A 28 -0.04 -1.47 -5.69
CA TRP A 28 -0.50 -0.56 -6.73
C TRP A 28 0.25 0.75 -6.63
N VAL A 29 0.53 1.38 -7.77
CA VAL A 29 1.12 2.72 -7.81
C VAL A 29 0.24 3.61 -8.68
N ASN A 30 -0.37 4.64 -8.09
CA ASN A 30 -1.35 5.50 -8.77
C ASN A 30 -2.45 4.71 -9.52
N GLY A 31 -2.94 3.64 -8.90
CA GLY A 31 -3.98 2.77 -9.47
C GLY A 31 -3.50 1.79 -10.55
N VAL A 32 -2.20 1.73 -10.84
CA VAL A 32 -1.61 0.69 -11.72
C VAL A 32 -1.28 -0.54 -10.89
N ASP A 33 -1.76 -1.72 -11.31
CA ASP A 33 -1.51 -3.01 -10.67
C ASP A 33 -0.10 -3.52 -10.95
N TYR A 34 0.80 -3.44 -9.98
CA TYR A 34 2.13 -4.06 -10.09
C TYR A 34 2.14 -5.52 -9.61
N ILE A 35 0.96 -6.06 -9.28
CA ILE A 35 0.78 -7.41 -8.75
C ILE A 35 1.81 -7.71 -7.64
N THR A 36 2.38 -8.91 -7.63
CA THR A 36 3.40 -9.36 -6.68
C THR A 36 4.83 -8.97 -7.09
N GLN A 37 5.04 -8.19 -8.16
CA GLN A 37 6.37 -8.08 -8.81
C GLN A 37 7.48 -7.56 -7.90
N CYS A 38 7.16 -6.65 -7.00
CA CYS A 38 8.10 -6.08 -6.04
C CYS A 38 7.91 -6.60 -4.61
N ALA A 39 7.02 -7.57 -4.38
CA ALA A 39 6.69 -8.10 -3.07
C ALA A 39 7.64 -9.25 -2.68
N ARG A 40 8.22 -9.17 -1.47
CA ARG A 40 8.95 -10.27 -0.85
C ARG A 40 7.97 -11.17 -0.11
N LEU A 41 7.25 -11.99 -0.85
CA LEU A 41 6.17 -12.80 -0.29
C LEU A 41 6.73 -13.82 0.73
N PRO A 42 6.12 -13.93 1.93
CA PRO A 42 6.44 -15.01 2.85
C PRO A 42 5.99 -16.37 2.29
N SER A 43 6.56 -17.45 2.82
CA SER A 43 6.25 -18.82 2.38
C SER A 43 4.90 -19.32 2.89
N SER A 44 4.36 -18.67 3.93
CA SER A 44 3.05 -18.93 4.49
C SER A 44 2.38 -17.62 4.89
N ASN A 45 1.07 -17.66 5.11
CA ASN A 45 0.29 -16.56 5.68
C ASN A 45 0.31 -16.57 7.23
N SER A 46 1.15 -17.40 7.87
CA SER A 46 1.28 -17.43 9.33
C SER A 46 1.86 -16.13 9.87
N PRO A 47 1.52 -15.72 11.10
CA PRO A 47 2.01 -14.47 11.65
C PRO A 47 3.42 -14.62 12.20
N VAL A 48 4.16 -13.52 12.24
CA VAL A 48 5.29 -13.37 13.16
C VAL A 48 4.71 -12.97 14.51
N THR A 49 5.16 -13.59 15.60
CA THR A 49 4.72 -13.25 16.98
C THR A 49 5.87 -12.73 17.85
N ASN A 50 7.10 -13.11 17.53
CA ASN A 50 8.29 -12.69 18.28
C ASN A 50 8.83 -11.35 17.75
N VAL A 51 8.52 -10.25 18.43
CA VAL A 51 8.98 -8.90 18.08
C VAL A 51 10.50 -8.68 18.20
N ALA A 52 11.22 -9.61 18.84
CA ALA A 52 12.68 -9.60 18.92
C ALA A 52 13.36 -10.36 17.76
N SER A 53 12.60 -11.11 16.94
CA SER A 53 13.15 -11.81 15.76
C SER A 53 13.48 -10.81 14.64
N ASN A 54 14.44 -11.16 13.78
CA ASN A 54 14.67 -10.44 12.53
C ASN A 54 13.48 -10.54 11.56
N ASP A 55 12.62 -11.57 11.71
CA ASP A 55 11.43 -11.75 10.89
C ASP A 55 10.44 -10.59 11.03
N ILE A 56 10.49 -9.83 12.12
CA ILE A 56 9.63 -8.65 12.31
C ILE A 56 9.90 -7.55 11.27
N ARG A 57 11.05 -7.58 10.58
CA ARG A 57 11.38 -6.63 9.50
C ARG A 57 10.49 -6.83 8.29
N CYS A 58 10.60 -8.00 7.66
CA CYS A 58 10.04 -8.28 6.34
C CYS A 58 9.48 -9.71 6.22
N ASN A 59 9.12 -10.32 7.35
CA ASN A 59 8.61 -11.69 7.46
C ASN A 59 9.64 -12.77 7.09
N ALA A 60 9.21 -14.03 7.14
CA ALA A 60 10.00 -15.21 6.86
C ALA A 60 9.41 -16.03 5.68
N PRO A 61 10.24 -16.43 4.70
CA PRO A 61 11.60 -15.97 4.49
C PRO A 61 11.60 -14.55 3.87
N ASN A 62 12.57 -13.71 4.27
CA ASN A 62 12.78 -12.40 3.67
C ASN A 62 13.58 -12.53 2.36
N VAL A 63 12.97 -13.08 1.31
CA VAL A 63 13.63 -13.30 0.02
C VAL A 63 13.39 -12.09 -0.89
N ALA A 64 14.48 -11.44 -1.30
CA ALA A 64 14.42 -10.36 -2.26
C ALA A 64 13.96 -10.85 -3.65
N VAL A 65 13.22 -9.99 -4.35
CA VAL A 65 12.83 -10.23 -5.75
C VAL A 65 13.72 -9.40 -6.69
N SER A 66 13.76 -9.71 -7.98
CA SER A 66 14.65 -9.01 -8.92
C SER A 66 14.13 -7.61 -9.33
N LYS A 67 12.84 -7.32 -9.11
CA LYS A 67 12.19 -6.09 -9.57
C LYS A 67 12.01 -5.08 -8.45
N LYS A 68 12.00 -3.80 -8.83
CA LYS A 68 11.68 -2.65 -7.98
C LYS A 68 10.51 -1.90 -8.62
N CYS A 69 9.45 -1.63 -7.87
CA CYS A 69 8.33 -0.85 -8.39
C CYS A 69 8.71 0.64 -8.41
N PRO A 70 8.56 1.36 -9.55
CA PRO A 70 8.85 2.79 -9.62
C PRO A 70 7.72 3.58 -8.93
N VAL A 71 8.08 4.47 -8.01
CA VAL A 71 7.11 5.20 -7.19
C VAL A 71 7.48 6.69 -7.14
N PRO A 72 6.71 7.59 -7.76
CA PRO A 72 6.97 9.02 -7.61
C PRO A 72 6.74 9.50 -6.17
N ALA A 73 7.64 10.28 -5.60
CA ALA A 73 7.41 10.93 -4.31
C ALA A 73 6.14 11.80 -4.39
N GLY A 74 5.33 11.81 -3.33
CA GLY A 74 4.03 12.49 -3.30
C GLY A 74 2.88 11.70 -3.92
N SER A 75 3.16 10.58 -4.60
CA SER A 75 2.13 9.72 -5.16
C SER A 75 1.42 8.90 -4.07
N THR A 76 0.35 8.21 -4.48
CA THR A 76 -0.28 7.19 -3.63
C THR A 76 0.14 5.81 -4.12
N VAL A 77 0.55 4.96 -3.18
CA VAL A 77 0.61 3.52 -3.39
C VAL A 77 -0.56 2.88 -2.65
N THR A 78 -1.04 1.73 -3.14
CA THR A 78 -2.07 0.96 -2.44
C THR A 78 -1.50 -0.41 -2.14
N VAL A 79 -1.46 -0.78 -0.86
CA VAL A 79 -1.03 -2.12 -0.43
C VAL A 79 -2.25 -3.02 -0.38
N GLU A 80 -2.11 -4.26 -0.84
CA GLU A 80 -3.22 -5.20 -0.94
C GLU A 80 -2.95 -6.48 -0.17
N MET A 81 -3.91 -6.89 0.67
CA MET A 81 -3.86 -8.09 1.48
C MET A 81 -5.02 -9.03 1.17
N HIS A 82 -4.75 -10.33 1.19
CA HIS A 82 -5.80 -11.37 1.16
C HIS A 82 -5.37 -12.59 1.98
N GLN A 83 -6.35 -13.43 2.37
CA GLN A 83 -6.12 -14.60 3.22
C GLN A 83 -5.22 -15.64 2.56
N GLN A 84 -5.47 -15.94 1.29
CA GLN A 84 -4.74 -16.97 0.55
C GLN A 84 -3.79 -16.36 -0.47
N ASN A 85 -2.62 -16.98 -0.62
CA ASN A 85 -1.69 -16.59 -1.66
C ASN A 85 -2.32 -16.76 -3.05
N GLY A 86 -2.36 -15.68 -3.83
CA GLY A 86 -3.01 -15.62 -5.13
C GLY A 86 -4.51 -15.30 -5.11
N ASP A 87 -5.16 -15.28 -3.94
CA ASP A 87 -6.54 -14.79 -3.82
C ASP A 87 -6.57 -13.26 -3.86
N ARG A 88 -7.57 -12.72 -4.57
CA ARG A 88 -7.87 -11.29 -4.65
C ARG A 88 -9.38 -11.02 -4.67
N SER A 89 -10.17 -11.98 -4.19
CA SER A 89 -11.63 -11.91 -4.20
C SER A 89 -12.14 -11.00 -3.10
N CYS A 90 -12.90 -9.97 -3.46
CA CYS A 90 -13.65 -9.14 -2.50
C CYS A 90 -14.81 -9.89 -1.83
N SER A 91 -15.08 -11.14 -2.22
CA SER A 91 -16.13 -11.96 -1.60
C SER A 91 -15.64 -12.61 -0.31
N ASN A 92 -14.32 -12.67 -0.10
CA ASN A 92 -13.68 -13.15 1.11
C ASN A 92 -13.17 -11.95 1.93
N GLU A 93 -13.05 -12.13 3.24
CA GLU A 93 -12.32 -11.16 4.06
C GLU A 93 -10.85 -11.14 3.62
N ALA A 94 -10.25 -9.95 3.57
CA ALA A 94 -8.83 -9.81 3.31
C ALA A 94 -7.99 -10.41 4.45
N ILE A 95 -8.46 -10.22 5.68
CA ILE A 95 -7.95 -10.85 6.90
C ILE A 95 -9.13 -11.19 7.80
N GLY A 96 -9.40 -12.48 7.97
CA GLY A 96 -10.65 -12.96 8.57
C GLY A 96 -10.57 -13.31 10.04
N GLY A 97 -11.65 -13.89 10.57
CA GLY A 97 -11.63 -14.48 11.92
C GLY A 97 -11.37 -13.47 13.03
N ALA A 98 -11.99 -12.29 12.94
CA ALA A 98 -11.91 -11.23 13.96
C ALA A 98 -10.47 -10.74 14.24
N HIS A 99 -9.61 -10.72 13.23
CA HIS A 99 -8.24 -10.20 13.33
C HIS A 99 -8.21 -8.66 13.38
N TYR A 100 -8.77 -8.11 14.46
CA TYR A 100 -8.90 -6.68 14.68
C TYR A 100 -7.59 -6.07 15.18
N GLY A 101 -7.22 -4.93 14.60
CA GLY A 101 -6.06 -4.16 15.00
C GLY A 101 -5.62 -3.14 13.93
N PRO A 102 -4.48 -2.47 14.13
CA PRO A 102 -4.02 -1.41 13.24
C PRO A 102 -3.41 -1.96 11.95
N VAL A 103 -3.42 -1.11 10.91
CA VAL A 103 -2.65 -1.25 9.68
C VAL A 103 -1.62 -0.11 9.64
N GLN A 104 -0.35 -0.45 9.45
CA GLN A 104 0.76 0.51 9.51
C GLN A 104 1.71 0.31 8.33
N VAL A 105 2.24 1.40 7.78
CA VAL A 105 3.22 1.32 6.69
C VAL A 105 4.45 2.16 7.00
N TYR A 106 5.61 1.57 6.74
CA TYR A 106 6.92 2.16 6.99
C TYR A 106 7.76 2.19 5.72
N LEU A 107 8.70 3.13 5.66
CA LEU A 107 9.76 3.15 4.67
C LEU A 107 11.12 2.99 5.35
N SER A 108 12.05 2.36 4.65
CA SER A 108 13.47 2.33 5.00
C SER A 108 14.30 2.65 3.76
N SER A 109 15.11 3.70 3.83
CA SER A 109 16.04 4.05 2.75
C SER A 109 17.20 3.08 2.72
N VAL A 110 17.54 2.59 1.53
CA VAL A 110 18.57 1.56 1.33
C VAL A 110 19.39 1.87 0.08
N SER A 111 20.61 1.35 0.03
CA SER A 111 21.47 1.51 -1.16
C SER A 111 20.97 0.67 -2.35
N ASP A 112 20.39 -0.50 -2.07
CA ASP A 112 19.82 -1.40 -3.07
C ASP A 112 18.67 -2.21 -2.47
N ALA A 113 17.44 -1.93 -2.91
CA ALA A 113 16.24 -2.60 -2.42
C ALA A 113 16.19 -4.10 -2.79
N THR A 114 17.07 -4.60 -3.66
CA THR A 114 17.17 -6.03 -3.99
C THR A 114 18.16 -6.78 -3.09
N LYS A 115 18.90 -6.07 -2.23
CA LYS A 115 19.92 -6.65 -1.34
C LYS A 115 19.69 -6.36 0.13
N ALA A 116 18.99 -5.27 0.44
CA ALA A 116 18.72 -4.88 1.82
C ALA A 116 17.91 -5.95 2.56
N ASP A 117 18.30 -6.26 3.79
CA ASP A 117 17.64 -7.24 4.67
C ASP A 117 16.62 -6.59 5.63
N GLY A 118 16.45 -5.27 5.54
CA GLY A 118 15.60 -4.49 6.45
C GLY A 118 16.24 -4.11 7.78
N SER A 119 17.56 -4.28 7.95
CA SER A 119 18.30 -3.80 9.14
C SER A 119 18.47 -2.28 9.22
N SER A 120 18.29 -1.58 8.09
CA SER A 120 18.28 -0.13 8.03
C SER A 120 17.15 0.50 8.87
N SER A 121 17.29 1.78 9.19
CA SER A 121 16.31 2.53 9.97
C SER A 121 14.95 2.64 9.26
N TRP A 122 13.86 2.52 10.01
CA TRP A 122 12.47 2.58 9.54
C TRP A 122 11.74 3.80 10.06
N PHE A 123 11.03 4.54 9.20
CA PHE A 123 10.13 5.61 9.62
C PHE A 123 8.71 5.31 9.14
N LYS A 124 7.72 5.60 10.01
CA LYS A 124 6.30 5.34 9.73
C LYS A 124 5.78 6.42 8.79
N ILE A 125 5.12 6.03 7.70
CA ILE A 125 4.51 6.96 6.74
C ILE A 125 2.98 6.87 6.72
N PHE A 126 2.42 5.81 7.29
CA PHE A 126 0.98 5.62 7.36
C PHE A 126 0.55 4.88 8.61
N ALA A 127 -0.62 5.26 9.12
CA ALA A 127 -1.32 4.51 10.15
C ALA A 127 -2.85 4.62 9.95
N ASP A 128 -3.52 3.48 10.01
CA ASP A 128 -4.95 3.34 10.27
C ASP A 128 -5.09 2.47 11.52
N THR A 129 -5.50 3.06 12.64
CA THR A 129 -5.35 2.41 13.96
C THR A 129 -6.68 1.97 14.54
N TRP A 130 -7.27 2.81 15.38
CA TRP A 130 -8.43 2.52 16.19
C TRP A 130 -9.28 3.77 16.36
N ALA A 131 -10.59 3.60 16.36
CA ALA A 131 -11.53 4.62 16.81
C ALA A 131 -12.65 3.97 17.62
N LYS A 132 -13.04 4.63 18.71
CA LYS A 132 -14.13 4.14 19.56
C LYS A 132 -15.42 4.05 18.77
N ASN A 133 -16.08 2.89 18.83
CA ASN A 133 -17.48 2.76 18.46
C ASN A 133 -18.32 2.99 19.72
N SER A 134 -19.03 4.11 19.79
CA SER A 134 -19.85 4.47 20.96
C SER A 134 -21.05 3.54 21.17
N ALA A 135 -21.45 2.77 20.15
CA ALA A 135 -22.48 1.74 20.26
C ALA A 135 -21.93 0.35 20.64
N GLY A 136 -20.60 0.19 20.67
CA GLY A 136 -19.93 -1.08 20.96
C GLY A 136 -19.77 -1.36 22.47
N GLY A 137 -19.78 -2.64 22.84
CA GLY A 137 -19.59 -3.10 24.21
C GLY A 137 -18.14 -3.45 24.54
N SER A 138 -17.31 -3.79 23.55
CA SER A 138 -15.89 -4.08 23.72
C SER A 138 -15.01 -3.45 22.64
N GLY A 139 -13.69 -3.62 22.76
CA GLY A 139 -12.75 -3.29 21.69
C GLY A 139 -12.98 -4.09 20.40
N ASP A 140 -13.58 -5.27 20.45
CA ASP A 140 -13.96 -6.02 19.24
C ASP A 140 -14.96 -5.26 18.38
N ASP A 141 -15.84 -4.47 19.00
CA ASP A 141 -16.89 -3.70 18.33
C ASP A 141 -16.38 -2.36 17.78
N ASP A 142 -15.23 -1.90 18.26
CA ASP A 142 -14.61 -0.64 17.85
C ASP A 142 -14.15 -0.69 16.38
N PHE A 143 -13.88 0.48 15.81
CA PHE A 143 -13.34 0.57 14.45
C PHE A 143 -11.84 0.31 14.48
N TRP A 144 -11.36 -0.44 13.48
CA TRP A 144 -9.97 -0.86 13.36
C TRP A 144 -9.49 -0.76 11.92
N GLY A 145 -8.21 -0.49 11.72
CA GLY A 145 -7.61 -0.45 10.38
C GLY A 145 -7.79 -1.75 9.60
N THR A 146 -7.76 -2.92 10.25
CA THR A 146 -8.05 -4.20 9.57
C THR A 146 -9.53 -4.37 9.19
N LYS A 147 -10.47 -3.72 9.90
CA LYS A 147 -11.88 -3.65 9.47
C LYS A 147 -12.03 -2.79 8.22
N ASP A 148 -11.34 -1.67 8.16
CA ASP A 148 -11.31 -0.82 6.96
C ASP A 148 -10.62 -1.54 5.79
N LEU A 149 -9.56 -2.30 6.06
CA LEU A 149 -8.90 -3.16 5.08
C LEU A 149 -9.88 -4.20 4.49
N ASN A 150 -10.64 -4.91 5.32
CA ASN A 150 -11.68 -5.85 4.85
C ASN A 150 -12.78 -5.13 4.06
N LYS A 151 -13.27 -3.99 4.56
CA LYS A 151 -14.30 -3.18 3.90
C LYS A 151 -13.86 -2.71 2.52
N CYS A 152 -12.56 -2.47 2.34
CA CYS A 152 -11.96 -2.00 1.09
C CYS A 152 -11.31 -3.12 0.28
N CYS A 153 -11.82 -4.36 0.38
CA CYS A 153 -11.34 -5.50 -0.42
C CYS A 153 -9.82 -5.74 -0.29
N GLY A 154 -9.30 -5.57 0.91
CA GLY A 154 -7.87 -5.76 1.19
C GLY A 154 -6.98 -4.61 0.76
N LEU A 155 -7.53 -3.54 0.20
CA LEU A 155 -6.78 -2.39 -0.31
C LEU A 155 -6.67 -1.30 0.76
N MET A 156 -5.45 -0.77 0.91
CA MET A 156 -5.18 0.39 1.77
C MET A 156 -4.30 1.40 1.07
N ASN A 157 -4.80 2.63 0.92
CA ASN A 157 -4.05 3.73 0.30
C ASN A 157 -3.01 4.31 1.26
N VAL A 158 -1.83 4.58 0.73
CA VAL A 158 -0.67 5.07 1.47
C VAL A 158 -0.04 6.20 0.65
N LYS A 159 0.00 7.40 1.22
CA LYS A 159 0.73 8.52 0.62
C LYS A 159 2.23 8.33 0.81
N ILE A 160 2.99 8.40 -0.27
CA ILE A 160 4.45 8.50 -0.22
C ILE A 160 4.80 9.97 0.05
N PRO A 161 5.59 10.29 1.08
CA PRO A 161 6.00 11.67 1.34
C PRO A 161 6.65 12.30 0.10
N SER A 162 6.31 13.55 -0.21
CA SER A 162 6.80 14.25 -1.40
C SER A 162 8.20 14.85 -1.22
N ASP A 163 8.64 14.97 0.03
CA ASP A 163 9.84 15.70 0.45
C ASP A 163 11.04 14.80 0.75
N ILE A 164 10.85 13.46 0.78
CA ILE A 164 11.95 12.50 1.00
C ILE A 164 12.92 12.44 -0.17
N ALA A 165 14.17 12.13 0.13
CA ALA A 165 15.21 11.94 -0.88
C ALA A 165 14.84 10.83 -1.88
N PRO A 166 15.06 11.01 -3.18
CA PRO A 166 14.89 9.92 -4.16
C PRO A 166 15.92 8.81 -3.91
N GLY A 167 15.60 7.60 -4.34
CA GLY A 167 16.45 6.42 -4.20
C GLY A 167 15.67 5.15 -3.91
N ASP A 168 16.38 4.09 -3.56
CA ASP A 168 15.77 2.81 -3.22
C ASP A 168 15.25 2.79 -1.79
N TYR A 169 14.07 2.19 -1.62
CA TYR A 169 13.44 1.97 -0.33
C TYR A 169 12.87 0.57 -0.23
N LEU A 170 12.84 0.04 1.00
CA LEU A 170 11.88 -1.00 1.37
C LEU A 170 10.62 -0.32 1.92
N LEU A 171 9.45 -0.71 1.41
CA LEU A 171 8.14 -0.36 1.95
C LEU A 171 7.60 -1.56 2.72
N ARG A 172 7.41 -1.41 4.03
CA ARG A 172 6.89 -2.47 4.90
C ARG A 172 5.44 -2.18 5.23
N ALA A 173 4.53 -2.98 4.69
CA ALA A 173 3.11 -2.96 5.06
C ALA A 173 2.86 -3.98 6.17
N GLU A 174 2.14 -3.60 7.22
CA GLU A 174 1.84 -4.43 8.39
C GLU A 174 0.37 -4.33 8.78
N ALA A 175 -0.23 -5.47 9.06
CA ALA A 175 -1.46 -5.60 9.82
C ALA A 175 -1.13 -6.33 11.13
N LEU A 176 -1.56 -5.77 12.26
CA LEU A 176 -1.37 -6.37 13.58
C LEU A 176 -2.73 -6.87 14.07
N ALA A 177 -2.88 -8.18 14.25
CA ALA A 177 -4.09 -8.77 14.81
C ALA A 177 -3.95 -8.96 16.33
N LEU A 178 -4.96 -8.52 17.06
CA LEU A 178 -4.93 -8.42 18.53
C LEU A 178 -5.89 -9.37 19.24
N HIS A 179 -6.59 -10.23 18.51
CA HIS A 179 -7.58 -11.16 19.05
C HIS A 179 -7.01 -12.14 20.11
N THR A 180 -5.71 -12.41 20.10
CA THR A 180 -5.04 -13.20 21.15
C THR A 180 -4.03 -12.38 21.99
N ALA A 181 -4.02 -11.05 21.83
CA ALA A 181 -3.02 -10.16 22.43
C ALA A 181 -3.21 -9.89 23.94
N GLY A 182 -4.18 -10.53 24.60
CA GLY A 182 -4.35 -10.44 26.06
C GLY A 182 -3.20 -11.08 26.85
N SER A 183 -2.34 -11.85 26.18
CA SER A 183 -1.16 -12.50 26.74
C SER A 183 0.09 -12.14 25.93
N SER A 184 1.25 -12.09 26.60
CA SER A 184 2.54 -11.81 25.94
C SER A 184 2.83 -12.86 24.85
N GLY A 185 3.26 -12.39 23.67
CA GLY A 185 3.47 -13.24 22.50
C GLY A 185 2.18 -13.63 21.76
N GLY A 186 1.01 -13.18 22.22
CA GLY A 186 -0.27 -13.44 21.57
C GLY A 186 -0.61 -12.48 20.42
N ALA A 187 0.09 -11.35 20.29
CA ALA A 187 -0.12 -10.45 19.15
C ALA A 187 0.45 -11.05 17.86
N GLN A 188 -0.28 -10.91 16.75
CA GLN A 188 0.03 -11.55 15.49
C GLN A 188 0.34 -10.51 14.41
N PHE A 189 1.58 -10.49 13.92
CA PHE A 189 2.05 -9.51 12.96
C PHE A 189 2.09 -10.12 11.56
N TYR A 190 1.37 -9.52 10.62
CA TYR A 190 1.34 -9.89 9.21
C TYR A 190 1.98 -8.77 8.41
N MET A 191 3.21 -8.97 7.95
CA MET A 191 3.91 -7.98 7.14
C MET A 191 4.48 -8.55 5.85
N THR A 192 4.62 -7.67 4.87
CA THR A 192 5.39 -7.90 3.64
C THR A 192 6.21 -6.67 3.33
N CYS A 193 7.45 -6.86 2.88
CA CYS A 193 8.27 -5.79 2.33
C CYS A 193 8.15 -5.75 0.80
N PHE A 194 7.93 -4.55 0.27
CA PHE A 194 7.94 -4.23 -1.14
C PHE A 194 9.21 -3.45 -1.49
N GLN A 195 9.80 -3.79 -2.63
CA GLN A 195 11.00 -3.13 -3.16
C GLN A 195 10.58 -2.00 -4.07
N ILE A 196 10.89 -0.75 -3.71
CA ILE A 196 10.50 0.41 -4.50
C ILE A 196 11.70 1.30 -4.81
N THR A 197 11.64 1.99 -5.94
CA THR A 197 12.55 3.09 -6.26
C THR A 197 11.73 4.38 -6.30
N VAL A 198 12.02 5.26 -5.36
CA VAL A 198 11.35 6.55 -5.22
C VAL A 198 12.04 7.58 -6.13
N SER A 199 11.27 8.23 -7.01
CA SER A 199 11.74 9.36 -7.82
C SER A 199 11.24 10.69 -7.24
N GLY A 200 11.87 11.80 -7.61
CA GLY A 200 11.50 13.14 -7.13
C GLY A 200 12.73 14.01 -6.87
N SER A 201 12.49 15.17 -6.24
CA SER A 201 13.52 16.17 -5.94
C SER A 201 13.65 16.47 -4.44
N GLY A 202 12.94 15.73 -3.60
CA GLY A 202 13.04 15.85 -2.14
C GLY A 202 14.46 15.56 -1.64
N SER A 203 14.70 15.94 -0.39
CA SER A 203 16.01 15.76 0.27
C SER A 203 15.89 15.33 1.73
N ALA A 204 14.66 15.23 2.26
CA ALA A 204 14.42 14.86 3.64
C ALA A 204 14.91 13.42 3.90
N LYS A 205 15.54 13.24 5.05
CA LYS A 205 15.96 11.95 5.60
C LYS A 205 15.31 11.78 6.97
N PRO A 206 14.05 11.31 7.03
CA PRO A 206 13.33 11.20 8.28
C PRO A 206 14.09 10.33 9.29
N ALA A 207 14.09 10.75 10.56
CA ALA A 207 14.58 9.91 11.64
C ALA A 207 13.69 8.66 11.75
N GLY A 208 14.31 7.51 11.98
CA GLY A 208 13.62 6.24 12.10
C GLY A 208 14.02 5.45 13.33
N VAL A 209 13.48 4.24 13.40
CA VAL A 209 13.68 3.26 14.47
C VAL A 209 14.21 1.95 13.90
N SER A 210 14.74 1.08 14.75
CA SER A 210 15.19 -0.26 14.33
C SER A 210 14.10 -1.31 14.54
N LEU A 211 14.00 -2.26 13.61
CA LEU A 211 13.20 -3.47 13.76
C LEU A 211 14.15 -4.67 13.60
N PRO A 212 14.26 -5.58 14.59
CA PRO A 212 13.67 -5.52 15.94
C PRO A 212 14.22 -4.34 16.78
N GLY A 213 13.48 -3.97 17.83
CA GLY A 213 13.87 -2.94 18.80
C GLY A 213 12.76 -1.93 19.12
N ALA A 214 12.12 -1.39 18.08
CA ALA A 214 11.04 -0.41 18.22
C ALA A 214 9.79 -0.97 18.88
N TYR A 215 9.54 -2.26 18.70
CA TYR A 215 8.41 -2.98 19.29
C TYR A 215 8.88 -3.76 20.52
N LYS A 216 8.09 -3.70 21.59
CA LYS A 216 8.27 -4.54 22.78
C LYS A 216 7.02 -5.36 23.00
N ALA A 217 7.19 -6.60 23.45
CA ALA A 217 6.07 -7.47 23.77
C ALA A 217 5.14 -6.87 24.86
N SER A 218 5.66 -5.94 25.66
CA SER A 218 4.93 -5.22 26.71
C SER A 218 4.33 -3.89 26.26
N ASP A 219 4.50 -3.46 25.00
CA ASP A 219 3.88 -2.21 24.55
C ASP A 219 2.36 -2.33 24.66
N PRO A 220 1.64 -1.29 25.13
CA PRO A 220 0.18 -1.36 25.34
C PRO A 220 -0.61 -1.52 24.02
N GLY A 221 0.03 -1.30 22.87
CA GLY A 221 -0.54 -1.61 21.56
C GLY A 221 -0.33 -3.05 21.09
N ILE A 222 0.49 -3.83 21.81
CA ILE A 222 0.90 -5.21 21.51
C ILE A 222 0.39 -6.18 22.58
N LEU A 223 0.45 -5.82 23.87
CA LEU A 223 -0.16 -6.57 24.98
C LEU A 223 -1.44 -5.85 25.40
N VAL A 224 -2.57 -6.31 24.89
CA VAL A 224 -3.88 -5.65 25.04
C VAL A 224 -5.02 -6.66 24.95
N ASN A 225 -6.02 -6.51 25.81
CA ASN A 225 -7.26 -7.29 25.74
C ASN A 225 -8.35 -6.48 25.01
N ILE A 226 -8.54 -6.76 23.71
CA ILE A 226 -9.58 -6.11 22.92
C ILE A 226 -11.00 -6.62 23.22
N HIS A 227 -11.13 -7.74 23.95
CA HIS A 227 -12.43 -8.32 24.31
C HIS A 227 -13.12 -7.62 25.48
N ALA A 228 -12.47 -6.61 26.06
CA ALA A 228 -13.02 -5.76 27.10
C ALA A 228 -13.31 -4.35 26.56
N PRO A 229 -14.10 -3.53 27.27
CA PRO A 229 -14.22 -2.11 26.96
C PRO A 229 -12.85 -1.42 26.97
N MET A 230 -12.53 -0.70 25.90
CA MET A 230 -11.29 0.07 25.77
C MET A 230 -11.57 1.58 25.87
N ALA A 231 -10.77 2.29 26.67
CA ALA A 231 -10.80 3.74 26.78
C ALA A 231 -9.96 4.44 25.69
N GLY A 232 -9.00 3.71 25.11
CA GLY A 232 -8.12 4.20 24.05
C GLY A 232 -7.19 3.09 23.57
N TYR A 233 -6.55 3.31 22.43
CA TYR A 233 -5.55 2.42 21.87
C TYR A 233 -4.37 3.22 21.31
N THR A 234 -3.15 2.80 21.63
CA THR A 234 -1.91 3.38 21.10
C THR A 234 -1.21 2.34 20.26
N ALA A 235 -1.19 2.53 18.94
CA ALA A 235 -0.47 1.63 18.04
C ALA A 235 1.05 1.64 18.33
N PRO A 236 1.75 0.50 18.18
CA PRO A 236 3.18 0.43 18.46
C PRO A 236 4.04 1.17 17.43
N GLY A 237 5.28 1.48 17.81
CA GLY A 237 6.25 2.18 16.97
C GLY A 237 6.14 3.71 16.98
N PRO A 238 6.94 4.40 16.16
CA PRO A 238 7.01 5.86 16.15
C PRO A 238 5.71 6.50 15.64
N ALA A 239 5.57 7.81 15.84
CA ALA A 239 4.54 8.61 15.18
C ALA A 239 4.71 8.57 13.65
N VAL A 240 3.62 8.82 12.92
CA VAL A 240 3.67 9.00 11.47
C VAL A 240 4.50 10.24 11.15
N TYR A 241 5.44 10.09 10.22
CA TYR A 241 6.23 11.20 9.68
C TYR A 241 5.31 12.30 9.14
N SER A 242 5.67 13.57 9.32
CA SER A 242 4.81 14.71 8.95
C SER A 242 4.42 14.74 7.46
N GLY A 243 5.26 14.20 6.57
CA GLY A 243 4.94 14.07 5.14
C GLY A 243 4.06 12.85 4.79
N GLY A 244 3.79 11.99 5.76
CA GLY A 244 2.93 10.80 5.65
C GLY A 244 1.44 11.10 5.75
N SER A 245 0.66 10.10 6.14
CA SER A 245 -0.80 10.19 6.23
C SER A 245 -1.38 9.33 7.36
N VAL A 246 -2.52 9.75 7.92
CA VAL A 246 -3.27 8.97 8.91
C VAL A 246 -4.68 8.78 8.37
N LYS A 247 -5.18 7.55 8.38
CA LYS A 247 -6.58 7.25 8.08
C LYS A 247 -7.32 7.04 9.40
N VAL A 248 -8.55 7.54 9.47
CA VAL A 248 -9.40 7.37 10.65
C VAL A 248 -10.14 6.05 10.51
N ALA A 249 -9.94 5.13 11.44
CA ALA A 249 -10.62 3.84 11.43
C ALA A 249 -12.14 4.00 11.38
N GLY A 250 -12.80 3.21 10.54
CA GLY A 250 -14.24 3.30 10.25
C GLY A 250 -14.56 4.16 9.03
N SER A 251 -13.55 4.74 8.37
CA SER A 251 -13.74 5.57 7.19
C SER A 251 -14.25 4.77 5.98
N GLY A 252 -14.73 5.49 4.97
CA GLY A 252 -15.05 4.90 3.67
C GLY A 252 -13.79 4.56 2.87
N CYS A 253 -13.97 3.74 1.84
CA CYS A 253 -12.95 3.48 0.83
C CYS A 253 -12.84 4.68 -0.12
N ALA A 254 -11.63 5.02 -0.54
CA ALA A 254 -11.38 6.12 -1.46
C ALA A 254 -10.41 5.74 -2.59
N ALA A 255 -10.55 6.40 -3.75
CA ALA A 255 -9.68 6.18 -4.91
C ALA A 255 -9.51 4.68 -5.20
N CYS A 256 -8.26 4.20 -5.26
CA CYS A 256 -7.95 2.80 -5.58
C CYS A 256 -8.67 1.78 -4.68
N GLU A 257 -8.86 2.07 -3.40
CA GLU A 257 -9.62 1.21 -2.46
C GLU A 257 -11.07 0.94 -2.91
N SER A 258 -11.63 1.81 -3.73
CA SER A 258 -13.02 1.72 -4.24
C SER A 258 -13.11 1.49 -5.75
N THR A 259 -12.06 1.82 -6.50
CA THR A 259 -12.10 1.83 -7.98
C THR A 259 -11.14 0.86 -8.63
N CYS A 260 -10.04 0.46 -7.97
CA CYS A 260 -9.10 -0.49 -8.55
C CYS A 260 -9.71 -1.88 -8.62
N LYS A 261 -9.49 -2.56 -9.73
CA LYS A 261 -9.89 -3.95 -9.93
C LYS A 261 -8.67 -4.75 -10.36
N PRO A 262 -8.37 -5.92 -9.77
CA PRO A 262 -7.27 -6.76 -10.19
C PRO A 262 -7.19 -6.87 -11.72
N GLY A 263 -6.01 -6.59 -12.29
CA GLY A 263 -5.80 -6.64 -13.75
C GLY A 263 -6.33 -5.44 -14.56
N SER A 264 -6.92 -4.42 -13.93
CA SER A 264 -7.35 -3.18 -14.61
C SER A 264 -6.23 -2.15 -14.84
N GLY A 265 -4.98 -2.47 -14.49
CA GLY A 265 -3.83 -1.66 -14.87
C GLY A 265 -3.59 -1.70 -16.39
N PRO A 266 -2.90 -0.70 -16.97
CA PRO A 266 -2.53 -0.74 -18.38
C PRO A 266 -1.82 -2.06 -18.71
N THR A 267 -2.33 -2.78 -19.71
CA THR A 267 -1.79 -4.05 -20.19
C THR A 267 -0.35 -3.82 -20.66
N GLY A 268 0.64 -4.19 -19.83
CA GLY A 268 2.02 -3.86 -20.14
C GLY A 268 3.11 -4.28 -19.17
N THR A 269 2.81 -4.94 -18.05
CA THR A 269 3.89 -5.38 -17.13
C THR A 269 4.50 -6.74 -17.52
N ILE A 270 4.88 -6.90 -18.79
CA ILE A 270 5.94 -7.84 -19.21
C ILE A 270 6.84 -7.11 -20.21
N GLY A 271 8.02 -6.72 -19.73
CA GLY A 271 9.09 -6.15 -20.53
C GLY A 271 10.37 -6.08 -19.71
N GLY A 272 11.12 -7.19 -19.69
CA GLY A 272 12.48 -7.19 -19.22
C GLY A 272 13.42 -6.58 -20.27
N GLY A 273 14.53 -6.01 -19.78
CA GLY A 273 15.73 -5.77 -20.56
C GLY A 273 15.84 -4.37 -21.19
N GLY A 274 16.89 -3.64 -20.83
CA GLY A 274 17.33 -2.49 -21.62
C GLY A 274 17.97 -1.38 -20.82
N THR A 275 19.17 -1.63 -20.29
CA THR A 275 20.11 -0.60 -19.85
C THR A 275 20.28 0.44 -20.96
N THR A 276 19.91 1.70 -20.74
CA THR A 276 20.57 2.82 -21.43
C THR A 276 20.80 3.96 -20.46
N SER A 277 22.09 4.22 -20.25
CA SER A 277 22.66 5.37 -19.55
C SER A 277 22.33 6.66 -20.30
N PRO A 278 22.04 7.80 -19.65
CA PRO A 278 21.99 9.07 -20.34
C PRO A 278 23.43 9.57 -20.56
N THR A 279 23.85 9.63 -21.82
CA THR A 279 25.06 10.31 -22.26
C THR A 279 24.84 11.82 -22.18
N SER A 280 25.74 12.50 -21.46
CA SER A 280 25.87 13.95 -21.41
C SER A 280 26.18 14.53 -22.80
N THR A 281 25.40 15.51 -23.25
CA THR A 281 25.82 16.44 -24.31
C THR A 281 25.59 17.88 -23.88
N THR A 282 26.71 18.60 -23.81
CA THR A 282 26.88 20.04 -23.64
C THR A 282 26.61 20.80 -24.94
N GLY A 283 26.14 22.04 -24.80
CA GLY A 283 26.05 23.08 -25.84
C GLY A 283 24.62 23.61 -25.93
N GLY A 284 24.31 24.89 -25.93
CA GLY A 284 25.06 26.13 -26.15
C GLY A 284 23.99 27.16 -26.55
N GLY A 285 24.09 28.39 -26.05
CA GLY A 285 22.99 29.37 -26.06
C GLY A 285 22.57 29.92 -27.43
N GLY A 286 21.42 30.59 -27.44
CA GLY A 286 20.90 31.36 -28.58
C GLY A 286 19.63 32.13 -28.23
N ASN A 287 19.77 33.44 -28.13
CA ASN A 287 18.75 34.45 -27.81
C ASN A 287 17.94 34.83 -29.07
N GLY A 288 16.67 35.24 -28.93
CA GLY A 288 15.92 35.86 -30.05
C GLY A 288 14.42 35.96 -29.80
N GLY A 289 13.94 37.17 -29.49
CA GLY A 289 12.53 37.49 -29.27
C GLY A 289 11.75 37.87 -30.54
N GLY A 290 10.43 38.02 -30.38
CA GLY A 290 9.53 38.62 -31.39
C GLY A 290 8.06 38.30 -31.15
N ALA A 291 7.29 39.31 -30.70
CA ALA A 291 5.82 39.36 -30.61
C ALA A 291 5.18 39.35 -32.03
N SER A 292 3.88 39.27 -32.34
CA SER A 292 2.57 39.45 -31.68
C SER A 292 1.49 39.01 -32.71
N SER A 293 0.34 38.47 -32.32
CA SER A 293 -1.01 38.94 -32.76
C SER A 293 -2.18 38.02 -32.33
N THR A 294 -3.08 38.69 -31.62
CA THR A 294 -4.54 38.60 -31.37
C THR A 294 -5.42 37.56 -32.12
N THR A 295 -6.24 36.78 -31.38
CA THR A 295 -7.74 36.89 -31.29
C THR A 295 -8.40 35.83 -30.38
N THR A 296 -9.59 36.20 -29.92
CA THR A 296 -10.51 35.74 -28.84
C THR A 296 -11.16 34.35 -28.93
N GLY A 297 -11.47 33.75 -27.76
CA GLY A 297 -12.58 32.78 -27.57
C GLY A 297 -12.31 31.67 -26.54
N GLY A 298 -13.02 31.68 -25.40
CA GLY A 298 -12.68 30.91 -24.19
C GLY A 298 -13.19 29.46 -24.09
N GLY A 299 -12.47 28.68 -23.26
CA GLY A 299 -12.83 27.34 -22.77
C GLY A 299 -11.69 26.69 -21.97
N GLY A 300 -11.69 26.87 -20.64
CA GLY A 300 -10.88 26.14 -19.64
C GLY A 300 -9.41 25.83 -19.94
N SER A 301 -8.51 26.79 -19.73
CA SER A 301 -7.08 26.66 -20.07
C SER A 301 -6.27 25.79 -19.10
N ALA A 302 -5.51 24.84 -19.66
CA ALA A 302 -4.38 24.15 -19.03
C ALA A 302 -3.28 25.15 -18.59
N PRO A 303 -2.38 24.80 -17.65
CA PRO A 303 -1.27 25.66 -17.27
C PRO A 303 -0.34 25.90 -18.46
N THR A 304 -0.20 27.15 -18.90
CA THR A 304 0.66 27.52 -20.03
C THR A 304 2.14 27.32 -19.65
N GLY A 305 2.87 26.51 -20.42
CA GLY A 305 4.31 26.29 -20.23
C GLY A 305 4.69 25.00 -19.48
N CYS A 306 3.73 24.12 -19.17
CA CYS A 306 4.04 22.83 -18.58
C CYS A 306 4.02 21.71 -19.63
N THR A 307 4.99 20.80 -19.53
CA THR A 307 5.13 19.64 -20.42
C THR A 307 4.97 18.35 -19.64
N VAL A 308 4.35 17.35 -20.25
CA VAL A 308 4.16 16.00 -19.72
C VAL A 308 5.33 15.12 -20.16
N ALA A 309 5.99 14.43 -19.22
CA ALA A 309 7.03 13.47 -19.55
C ALA A 309 6.51 12.34 -20.45
N ALA A 310 7.40 11.63 -21.13
CA ALA A 310 7.03 10.44 -21.90
C ALA A 310 6.18 9.49 -21.03
N TYR A 311 5.12 8.95 -21.63
CA TYR A 311 4.12 8.08 -21.01
C TYR A 311 3.21 8.73 -19.94
N GLY A 312 3.32 10.03 -19.69
CA GLY A 312 2.39 10.74 -18.82
C GLY A 312 1.05 11.06 -19.52
N GLN A 313 -0.01 11.29 -18.73
CA GLN A 313 -1.30 11.72 -19.26
C GLN A 313 -1.20 13.15 -19.82
N CYS A 314 -1.69 13.35 -21.03
CA CYS A 314 -1.69 14.62 -21.74
C CYS A 314 -3.07 15.02 -22.28
N GLY A 315 -4.11 14.27 -21.91
CA GLY A 315 -5.47 14.56 -22.33
C GLY A 315 -6.48 13.54 -21.81
N GLY A 316 -7.75 13.75 -22.16
CA GLY A 316 -8.89 12.97 -21.69
C GLY A 316 -10.05 13.87 -21.28
N GLN A 317 -11.28 13.37 -21.34
CA GLN A 317 -12.45 14.06 -20.81
C GLN A 317 -12.22 14.41 -19.33
N SER A 318 -12.44 15.68 -18.98
CA SER A 318 -12.21 16.26 -17.65
C SER A 318 -10.74 16.37 -17.20
N TYR A 319 -9.77 16.11 -18.07
CA TYR A 319 -8.35 16.33 -17.76
C TYR A 319 -8.01 17.82 -17.81
N THR A 320 -7.52 18.38 -16.70
CA THR A 320 -7.15 19.80 -16.55
C THR A 320 -5.64 20.02 -16.43
N GLY A 321 -4.83 18.97 -16.62
CA GLY A 321 -3.37 19.05 -16.54
C GLY A 321 -2.71 19.49 -17.84
N CYS A 322 -1.39 19.37 -17.89
CA CYS A 322 -0.58 19.73 -19.05
C CYS A 322 -0.93 18.86 -20.26
N THR A 323 -1.12 19.46 -21.43
CA THR A 323 -1.52 18.74 -22.65
C THR A 323 -0.39 18.56 -23.66
N THR A 324 0.74 19.23 -23.44
CA THR A 324 1.91 19.21 -24.32
C THR A 324 2.92 18.18 -23.83
N CYS A 325 3.42 17.31 -24.71
CA CYS A 325 4.45 16.34 -24.36
C CYS A 325 5.84 16.97 -24.38
N ALA A 326 6.67 16.64 -23.39
CA ALA A 326 8.08 17.05 -23.34
C ALA A 326 8.89 16.43 -24.49
N SER A 327 8.48 15.24 -24.94
CA SER A 327 8.95 14.58 -26.15
C SER A 327 7.81 13.78 -26.79
N GLY A 328 7.83 13.65 -28.13
CA GLY A 328 6.81 12.91 -28.87
C GLY A 328 5.48 13.64 -29.03
N SER A 329 4.38 12.89 -29.09
CA SER A 329 3.03 13.45 -29.30
C SER A 329 1.98 12.87 -28.38
N CYS A 330 1.00 13.69 -28.01
CA CYS A 330 -0.13 13.25 -27.19
C CYS A 330 -1.07 12.36 -28.02
N LYS A 331 -1.13 11.07 -27.71
CA LYS A 331 -1.98 10.09 -28.41
C LYS A 331 -3.20 9.74 -27.55
N LYS A 332 -4.39 9.90 -28.12
CA LYS A 332 -5.65 9.45 -27.50
C LYS A 332 -5.64 7.93 -27.38
N GLN A 333 -5.81 7.42 -26.16
CA GLN A 333 -6.00 5.99 -25.90
C GLN A 333 -7.48 5.65 -25.77
N ASN A 334 -8.24 6.49 -25.07
CA ASN A 334 -9.70 6.43 -24.99
C ASN A 334 -10.25 7.83 -24.70
N ASP A 335 -11.58 7.95 -24.52
CA ASP A 335 -12.23 9.24 -24.30
C ASP A 335 -11.78 9.95 -23.03
N PHE A 336 -11.33 9.22 -22.00
CA PHE A 336 -10.92 9.75 -20.70
C PHE A 336 -9.41 9.83 -20.54
N TYR A 337 -8.62 9.33 -21.49
CA TYR A 337 -7.17 9.23 -21.36
C TYR A 337 -6.43 9.38 -22.69
N SER A 338 -5.51 10.33 -22.74
CA SER A 338 -4.48 10.48 -23.79
C SER A 338 -3.10 10.51 -23.15
N GLN A 339 -2.10 9.95 -23.83
CA GLN A 339 -0.76 9.73 -23.28
C GLN A 339 0.34 10.26 -24.19
N CYS A 340 1.41 10.79 -23.62
CA CYS A 340 2.60 11.16 -24.38
C CYS A 340 3.35 9.93 -24.87
N ILE A 341 3.47 9.78 -26.19
CA ILE A 341 4.22 8.71 -26.82
C ILE A 341 5.42 9.32 -27.54
N PRO A 342 6.68 8.94 -27.21
CA PRO A 342 7.89 9.42 -27.86
C PRO A 342 7.87 9.37 -29.38
#